data_AF-A0A7X4EV42-F1
#
_entry.id   AF-A0A7X4EV42-F1
#
_cell.length_a   1.000
_cell.length_b   1.000
_cell.length_c   1.000
_cell.angle_alpha   90.00
_cell.angle_beta   90.00
_cell.angle_gamma   90.00
#
_symmetry.space_group_name_H-M   'P 1'
#
loop_
_entity.id
_entity.type
_entity.pdbx_description
1 polymer ?
#
loop_
_entity_poly.entity_id
_entity_poly.type
_entity_poly.pdbx_seq_one_letter_code
_entity_poly.pdbx_strand_id
1 'polypeptide(L)'
;MSLAETVRSRAMAHMHVDGAVRLSWKAHEDRVRRTVTDYVGVRRNDKGLRQALHTLRALAADEHRLKADDLHELMRVHESTSIRLNAELMAASALARKETRTGSSHRRLDYPNAADENWRRFVVVTNGGDRPRVGTVPASEPLAAAFDRNFGAGGWQKPESAREMTHAD
;
A
#
# COMPACT_ATOMS: atom_id res chain seq x y z
N MET A 1 10.56 7.58 28.52
CA MET A 1 11.09 6.38 27.85
C MET A 1 12.16 6.79 26.86
N SER A 2 13.22 6.00 26.74
CA SER A 2 14.21 6.13 25.66
C SER A 2 13.63 5.68 24.31
N LEU A 3 14.27 6.07 23.20
CA LEU A 3 13.87 5.61 21.87
C LEU A 3 13.85 4.07 21.76
N ALA A 4 14.82 3.40 22.39
CA ALA A 4 14.92 1.95 22.42
C ALA A 4 13.75 1.29 23.18
N GLU A 5 13.32 1.87 24.31
CA GLU A 5 12.13 1.43 25.05
C GLU A 5 10.86 1.61 24.23
N THR A 6 10.70 2.74 23.53
CA THR A 6 9.53 2.98 22.66
C THR A 6 9.47 1.98 21.51
N VAL A 7 10.60 1.69 20.85
CA VAL A 7 10.68 0.68 19.79
C VAL A 7 10.37 -0.71 20.34
N ARG A 8 10.91 -1.09 21.50
CA ARG A 8 10.63 -2.37 22.16
C ARG A 8 9.16 -2.51 22.55
N SER A 9 8.58 -1.49 23.17
CA SER A 9 7.17 -1.46 23.57
C SER A 9 6.25 -1.63 22.37
N ARG A 10 6.49 -0.91 21.27
CA ARG A 10 5.75 -1.09 20.01
C ARG A 10 5.93 -2.49 19.41
N ALA A 11 7.16 -3.03 19.42
CA ALA A 11 7.43 -4.36 18.88
C ALA A 11 6.72 -5.47 19.67
N MET A 12 6.55 -5.30 20.98
CA MET A 12 5.87 -6.25 21.87
C MET A 12 4.35 -6.00 22.00
N ALA A 13 3.79 -5.00 21.32
CA ALA A 13 2.39 -4.58 21.52
C ALA A 13 1.33 -5.66 21.24
N HIS A 14 1.65 -6.68 20.44
CA HIS A 14 0.77 -7.81 20.15
C HIS A 14 1.01 -9.05 21.03
N MET A 15 2.04 -9.04 21.88
CA MET A 15 2.25 -10.12 22.87
C MET A 15 1.20 -10.03 23.97
N HIS A 16 0.57 -11.16 24.26
CA HIS A 16 -0.24 -11.32 25.48
C HIS A 16 -1.39 -10.29 25.58
N VAL A 17 -1.94 -9.85 24.44
CA VAL A 17 -3.05 -8.89 24.40
C VAL A 17 -4.30 -9.51 25.00
N ASP A 18 -4.69 -9.06 26.19
CA ASP A 18 -5.93 -9.45 26.86
C ASP A 18 -7.14 -8.68 26.31
N GLY A 19 -8.15 -9.45 25.88
CA GLY A 19 -9.35 -8.92 25.24
C GLY A 19 -10.22 -10.04 24.68
N ALA A 20 -11.54 -9.81 24.65
CA ALA A 20 -12.53 -10.80 24.23
C ALA A 20 -12.53 -11.10 22.71
N VAL A 21 -11.88 -10.26 21.90
CA VAL A 21 -11.84 -10.38 20.44
C VAL A 21 -10.39 -10.37 19.98
N ARG A 22 -9.84 -11.53 19.64
CA ARG A 22 -8.44 -11.75 19.25
C ARG A 22 -8.38 -12.26 17.81
N LEU A 23 -7.74 -11.52 16.89
CA LEU A 23 -7.56 -11.91 15.49
C LEU A 23 -6.27 -12.73 15.32
N SER A 24 -6.35 -13.85 14.58
CA SER A 24 -5.18 -14.63 14.19
C SER A 24 -4.42 -13.97 13.04
N TRP A 25 -3.09 -13.90 13.16
CA TRP A 25 -2.20 -13.45 12.07
C TRP A 25 -2.46 -14.22 10.77
N LYS A 26 -2.78 -15.52 10.86
CA LYS A 26 -3.03 -16.38 9.70
C LYS A 26 -4.32 -15.99 8.97
N ALA A 27 -5.40 -15.75 9.71
CA ALA A 27 -6.67 -15.31 9.13
C ALA A 27 -6.54 -13.93 8.47
N HIS A 28 -5.75 -13.03 9.07
CA HIS A 28 -5.39 -11.73 8.50
C HIS A 28 -4.59 -11.91 7.19
N GLU A 29 -3.48 -12.66 7.22
CA GLU A 29 -2.64 -12.93 6.04
C GLU A 29 -3.43 -13.62 4.91
N ASP A 30 -4.27 -14.61 5.23
CA ASP A 30 -5.12 -15.30 4.25
C ASP A 30 -6.17 -14.36 3.62
N ARG A 31 -6.64 -13.33 4.35
CA ARG A 31 -7.55 -12.32 3.78
C ARG A 31 -6.79 -11.34 2.88
N VAL A 32 -5.57 -10.95 3.23
CA VAL A 32 -4.68 -10.16 2.34
C VAL A 32 -4.38 -10.93 1.06
N ARG A 33 -3.93 -12.18 1.17
CA ARG A 33 -3.60 -13.07 0.04
C ARG A 33 -4.77 -13.19 -0.94
N ARG A 34 -5.98 -13.49 -0.47
CA ARG A 34 -7.20 -13.53 -1.30
C ARG A 34 -7.47 -12.19 -2.00
N THR A 35 -7.42 -11.08 -1.26
CA THR A 35 -7.62 -9.72 -1.81
C THR A 35 -6.61 -9.40 -2.94
N VAL A 36 -5.35 -9.81 -2.79
CA VAL A 36 -4.31 -9.64 -3.81
C VAL A 36 -4.59 -10.52 -5.04
N THR A 37 -4.89 -11.81 -4.84
CA THR A 37 -5.23 -12.75 -5.93
C THR A 37 -6.42 -12.24 -6.76
N ASP A 38 -7.49 -11.83 -6.10
CA ASP A 38 -8.77 -11.48 -6.76
C ASP A 38 -8.71 -10.15 -7.52
N TYR A 39 -7.93 -9.18 -7.04
CA TYR A 39 -8.02 -7.78 -7.49
C TYR A 39 -6.70 -7.11 -7.90
N VAL A 40 -5.55 -7.61 -7.45
CA VAL A 40 -4.22 -6.97 -7.64
C VAL A 40 -3.27 -7.86 -8.47
N GLY A 41 -3.72 -9.05 -8.87
CA GLY A 41 -3.01 -9.99 -9.74
C GLY A 41 -2.76 -9.48 -11.17
N VAL A 42 -2.62 -10.40 -12.13
CA VAL A 42 -2.21 -10.08 -13.52
C VAL A 42 -3.21 -9.16 -14.23
N ARG A 43 -4.51 -9.35 -14.03
CA ARG A 43 -5.57 -8.55 -14.68
C ARG A 43 -6.16 -7.59 -13.66
N ARG A 44 -6.03 -6.28 -13.89
CA ARG A 44 -6.48 -5.23 -12.97
C ARG A 44 -7.51 -4.32 -13.65
N ASN A 45 -8.39 -3.69 -12.88
CA ASN A 45 -9.24 -2.58 -13.31
C ASN A 45 -9.51 -1.64 -12.13
N ASP A 46 -9.99 -0.43 -12.40
CA ASP A 46 -10.25 0.59 -11.38
C ASP A 46 -11.15 0.06 -10.23
N LYS A 47 -12.29 -0.57 -10.55
CA LYS A 47 -13.23 -1.12 -9.57
C LYS A 47 -12.58 -2.15 -8.63
N GLY A 48 -11.85 -3.12 -9.18
CA GLY A 48 -11.15 -4.14 -8.41
C GLY A 48 -10.06 -3.54 -7.52
N LEU A 49 -9.26 -2.62 -8.06
CA LEU A 49 -8.20 -1.95 -7.29
C LEU A 49 -8.75 -1.07 -6.16
N ARG A 50 -9.91 -0.40 -6.35
CA ARG A 50 -10.61 0.29 -5.25
C ARG A 50 -11.14 -0.67 -4.19
N GLN A 51 -11.71 -1.82 -4.60
CA GLN A 51 -12.16 -2.86 -3.67
C GLN A 51 -11.01 -3.46 -2.86
N ALA A 52 -9.85 -3.66 -3.50
CA ALA A 52 -8.62 -4.08 -2.82
C ALA A 52 -8.19 -3.06 -1.77
N LEU A 53 -8.07 -1.78 -2.14
CA LEU A 53 -7.67 -0.71 -1.22
C LEU A 53 -8.67 -0.53 -0.06
N HIS A 54 -9.97 -0.64 -0.30
CA HIS A 54 -10.99 -0.63 0.76
C HIS A 54 -10.75 -1.79 1.75
N THR A 55 -10.58 -3.01 1.23
CA THR A 55 -10.39 -4.22 2.06
C THR A 55 -9.06 -4.17 2.83
N LEU A 56 -7.97 -3.76 2.19
CA LEU A 56 -6.64 -3.65 2.79
C LEU A 56 -6.54 -2.56 3.87
N ARG A 57 -7.39 -1.52 3.79
CA ARG A 57 -7.50 -0.48 4.83
C ARG A 57 -8.40 -0.88 5.99
N ALA A 58 -9.47 -1.62 5.73
CA ALA A 58 -10.27 -2.23 6.78
C ALA A 58 -9.42 -3.20 7.62
N LEU A 59 -8.60 -4.03 6.95
CA LEU A 59 -7.62 -4.89 7.63
C LEU A 59 -6.61 -4.09 8.45
N ALA A 60 -6.08 -2.99 7.91
CA ALA A 60 -5.15 -2.11 8.63
C ALA A 60 -5.75 -1.55 9.92
N ALA A 61 -7.00 -1.08 9.87
CA ALA A 61 -7.72 -0.59 11.03
C ALA A 61 -7.91 -1.68 12.10
N ASP A 62 -8.05 -2.94 11.68
CA ASP A 62 -8.19 -4.10 12.57
C ASP A 62 -6.86 -4.69 13.09
N GLU A 63 -5.68 -4.24 12.61
CA GLU A 63 -4.38 -4.80 13.02
C GLU A 63 -4.15 -4.73 14.54
N HIS A 64 -4.71 -3.73 15.23
CA HIS A 64 -4.63 -3.59 16.69
C HIS A 64 -5.28 -4.76 17.46
N ARG A 65 -6.11 -5.58 16.81
CA ARG A 65 -6.77 -6.78 17.37
C ARG A 65 -5.97 -8.06 17.14
N LEU A 66 -4.83 -7.98 16.43
CA LEU A 66 -3.92 -9.11 16.25
C LEU A 66 -3.25 -9.49 17.58
N LYS A 67 -3.12 -10.79 17.81
CA LYS A 67 -2.47 -11.37 19.00
C LYS A 67 -1.37 -12.34 18.60
N ALA A 68 -0.34 -12.39 19.44
CA ALA A 68 0.64 -13.46 19.52
C ALA A 68 0.65 -14.09 20.93
N ASP A 69 0.64 -15.42 20.99
CA ASP A 69 0.87 -16.17 22.23
C ASP A 69 2.38 -16.35 22.53
N ASP A 70 3.22 -16.42 21.51
CA ASP A 70 4.67 -16.54 21.64
C ASP A 70 5.46 -15.62 20.68
N LEU A 71 6.80 -15.64 20.80
CA LEU A 71 7.69 -14.80 19.97
C LEU A 71 7.71 -15.17 18.48
N HIS A 72 7.40 -16.43 18.13
CA HIS A 72 7.25 -16.83 16.73
C HIS A 72 5.95 -16.27 16.16
N GLU A 73 4.83 -16.39 16.86
CA GLU A 73 3.58 -15.74 16.45
C GLU A 73 3.72 -14.22 16.36
N LEU A 74 4.50 -13.59 17.24
CA LEU A 74 4.76 -12.15 17.18
C LEU A 74 5.47 -11.76 15.88
N MET A 75 6.48 -12.53 15.48
CA MET A 75 7.12 -12.38 14.18
C MET A 75 6.10 -12.51 13.05
N ARG A 76 5.23 -13.54 13.08
CA ARG A 76 4.19 -13.75 12.07
C ARG A 76 3.15 -12.63 12.04
N VAL A 77 2.81 -12.02 13.17
CA VAL A 77 1.96 -10.80 13.24
C VAL A 77 2.61 -9.67 12.45
N HIS A 78 3.86 -9.30 12.76
CA HIS A 78 4.61 -8.22 12.07
C HIS A 78 4.86 -8.50 10.58
N GLU A 79 5.07 -9.76 10.21
CA GLU A 79 5.13 -10.18 8.80
C GLU A 79 3.78 -9.95 8.11
N SER A 80 2.67 -10.35 8.73
CA SER A 80 1.33 -10.21 8.14
C SER A 80 0.92 -8.75 7.91
N THR A 81 1.27 -7.83 8.82
CA THR A 81 1.02 -6.38 8.66
C THR A 81 1.93 -5.77 7.61
N SER A 82 3.19 -6.21 7.52
CA SER A 82 4.12 -5.81 6.46
C SER A 82 3.66 -6.27 5.07
N ILE A 83 3.15 -7.50 4.95
CA ILE A 83 2.56 -8.04 3.71
C ILE A 83 1.31 -7.23 3.32
N ARG A 84 0.43 -6.91 4.28
CA ARG A 84 -0.75 -6.06 4.06
C ARG A 84 -0.37 -4.66 3.57
N LEU A 85 0.62 -4.03 4.20
CA LEU A 85 1.12 -2.72 3.80
C LEU A 85 1.67 -2.76 2.37
N ASN A 86 2.51 -3.74 2.03
CA ASN A 86 3.04 -3.90 0.67
C ASN A 86 1.91 -4.09 -0.36
N ALA A 87 0.89 -4.90 -0.04
CA ALA A 87 -0.28 -5.05 -0.89
C ALA A 87 -1.03 -3.73 -1.11
N GLU A 88 -1.14 -2.85 -0.10
CA GLU A 88 -1.75 -1.53 -0.25
C GLU A 88 -0.89 -0.61 -1.13
N LEU A 89 0.44 -0.60 -0.95
CA LEU A 89 1.37 0.16 -1.79
C LEU A 89 1.28 -0.28 -3.27
N MET A 90 1.22 -1.59 -3.52
CA MET A 90 1.04 -2.16 -4.86
C MET A 90 -0.31 -1.76 -5.48
N ALA A 91 -1.41 -1.89 -4.74
CA ALA A 91 -2.74 -1.55 -5.22
C ALA A 91 -2.89 -0.03 -5.48
N ALA A 92 -2.33 0.82 -4.62
CA ALA A 92 -2.35 2.27 -4.79
C ALA A 92 -1.54 2.71 -6.02
N SER A 93 -0.34 2.13 -6.20
CA SER A 93 0.49 2.36 -7.39
C SER A 93 -0.23 1.93 -8.68
N ALA A 94 -0.83 0.74 -8.66
CA ALA A 94 -1.53 0.19 -9.81
C ALA A 94 -2.82 0.96 -10.15
N LEU A 95 -3.51 1.52 -9.15
CA LEU A 95 -4.70 2.35 -9.35
C LEU A 95 -4.35 3.68 -10.00
N ALA A 96 -3.30 4.35 -9.50
CA ALA A 96 -2.80 5.59 -10.07
C ALA A 96 -2.34 5.42 -11.52
N ARG A 97 -1.64 4.32 -11.84
CA ARG A 97 -1.12 4.05 -13.19
C ARG A 97 -2.23 3.65 -14.18
N LYS A 98 -2.72 4.63 -14.95
CA LYS A 98 -3.75 4.50 -16.00
C LYS A 98 -3.16 4.12 -17.38
N GLU A 99 -2.46 3.00 -17.45
CA GLU A 99 -1.97 2.37 -18.69
C GLU A 99 -1.75 0.86 -18.50
N THR A 100 -1.41 0.16 -19.59
CA THR A 100 -0.83 -1.20 -19.57
C THR A 100 0.59 -1.16 -20.11
N ARG A 101 1.55 -1.70 -19.35
CA ARG A 101 2.98 -1.76 -19.73
C ARG A 101 3.63 -2.99 -19.09
N THR A 102 4.70 -3.50 -19.71
CA THR A 102 5.48 -4.62 -19.16
C THR A 102 4.65 -5.91 -19.03
N GLY A 103 3.84 -6.21 -20.06
CA GLY A 103 3.14 -7.49 -20.21
C GLY A 103 2.23 -7.85 -19.02
N SER A 104 2.53 -8.96 -18.35
CA SER A 104 1.78 -9.47 -17.19
C SER A 104 2.05 -8.71 -15.88
N SER A 105 3.12 -7.90 -15.80
CA SER A 105 3.48 -7.18 -14.57
C SER A 105 2.52 -6.03 -14.26
N HIS A 106 2.02 -5.31 -15.29
CA HIS A 106 1.02 -4.26 -15.13
C HIS A 106 0.05 -4.16 -16.31
N ARG A 107 -1.06 -4.91 -16.22
CA ARG A 107 -2.14 -4.92 -17.21
C ARG A 107 -3.46 -4.40 -16.62
N ARG A 108 -3.84 -3.20 -17.06
CA ARG A 108 -5.13 -2.54 -16.79
C ARG A 108 -6.11 -2.88 -17.91
N LEU A 109 -7.18 -3.60 -17.61
CA LEU A 109 -8.22 -3.96 -18.58
C LEU A 109 -9.01 -2.74 -19.07
N ASP A 110 -9.09 -1.71 -18.23
CA ASP A 110 -9.69 -0.41 -18.46
C ASP A 110 -8.74 0.60 -19.14
N TYR A 111 -7.44 0.30 -19.19
CA TYR A 111 -6.42 1.06 -19.93
C TYR A 111 -5.49 0.08 -20.65
N PRO A 112 -5.96 -0.58 -21.74
CA PRO A 112 -5.32 -1.77 -22.31
C PRO A 112 -4.02 -1.50 -23.06
N ASN A 113 -3.73 -0.25 -23.40
CA ASN A 113 -2.57 0.18 -24.17
C ASN A 113 -1.52 0.85 -23.29
N ALA A 114 -0.27 0.87 -23.76
CA ALA A 114 0.73 1.79 -23.24
C ALA A 114 0.37 3.22 -23.67
N ALA A 115 0.62 4.20 -22.81
CA ALA A 115 0.30 5.60 -23.08
C ALA A 115 1.54 6.47 -22.81
N ASP A 116 2.51 6.42 -23.72
CA ASP A 116 3.86 6.96 -23.51
C ASP A 116 3.92 8.46 -23.21
N GLU A 117 3.05 9.26 -23.85
CA GLU A 117 2.88 10.70 -23.57
C GLU A 117 2.59 10.98 -22.09
N ASN A 118 1.79 10.10 -21.46
CA ASN A 118 1.29 10.29 -20.10
C ASN A 118 2.03 9.43 -19.06
N TRP A 119 2.68 8.34 -19.46
CA TRP A 119 3.19 7.32 -18.53
C TRP A 119 4.64 6.88 -18.75
N ARG A 120 5.44 7.61 -19.53
CA ARG A 120 6.93 7.58 -19.39
C ARG A 120 7.37 8.29 -18.11
N ARG A 121 6.85 7.79 -16.98
CA ARG A 121 6.96 8.31 -15.61
C ARG A 121 7.10 7.13 -14.64
N PHE A 122 7.96 7.29 -13.63
CA PHE A 122 7.97 6.45 -12.44
C PHE A 122 6.74 6.78 -11.58
N VAL A 123 6.14 5.76 -10.98
CA VAL A 123 5.16 5.94 -9.90
C VAL A 123 5.92 5.83 -8.59
N VAL A 124 5.84 6.89 -7.78
CA VAL A 124 6.56 7.01 -6.51
C VAL A 124 5.53 7.01 -5.39
N VAL A 125 5.76 6.18 -4.37
CA VAL A 125 4.88 6.11 -3.20
C VAL A 125 5.68 6.49 -1.96
N THR A 126 5.13 7.41 -1.17
CA THR A 126 5.73 7.89 0.08
C THR A 126 4.80 7.64 1.26
N ASN A 127 5.38 7.59 2.47
CA ASN A 127 4.61 7.52 3.69
C ASN A 127 3.79 8.80 3.85
N GLY A 128 2.47 8.68 3.92
CA GLY A 128 1.58 9.82 4.07
C GLY A 128 1.04 10.06 5.48
N GLY A 129 1.45 9.26 6.47
CA GLY A 129 0.72 9.06 7.71
C GLY A 129 -0.25 7.89 7.52
N ASP A 130 -1.55 8.15 7.65
CA ASP A 130 -2.60 7.12 7.63
C ASP A 130 -2.73 6.34 6.32
N ARG A 131 -2.26 6.91 5.20
CA ARG A 131 -2.40 6.34 3.85
C ARG A 131 -1.17 6.61 2.99
N PRO A 132 -0.82 5.72 2.05
CA PRO A 132 0.24 5.99 1.08
C PRO A 132 -0.08 7.20 0.19
N ARG A 133 0.88 8.11 0.03
CA ARG A 133 0.79 9.21 -0.95
C ARG A 133 1.44 8.75 -2.25
N VAL A 134 0.70 8.81 -3.36
CA VAL A 134 1.19 8.42 -4.69
C VAL A 134 1.42 9.67 -5.53
N GLY A 135 2.62 9.79 -6.09
CA GLY A 135 3.02 10.82 -7.05
C GLY A 135 3.72 10.19 -8.27
N THR A 136 4.13 11.03 -9.21
CA THR A 136 4.92 10.60 -10.38
C THR A 136 6.11 11.51 -10.63
N VAL A 137 7.19 10.93 -11.18
CA VAL A 137 8.39 11.64 -11.64
C VAL A 137 8.68 11.23 -13.09
N PRO A 138 8.99 12.15 -14.01
CA PRO A 138 9.35 11.82 -15.39
C PRO A 138 10.49 10.81 -15.49
N ALA A 139 10.41 9.86 -16.43
CA ALA A 139 11.49 8.90 -16.67
C ALA A 139 12.73 9.53 -17.34
N SER A 140 12.65 10.80 -17.74
CA SER A 140 13.76 11.64 -18.18
C SER A 140 14.56 12.25 -17.02
N GLU A 141 14.05 12.21 -15.79
CA GLU A 141 14.71 12.72 -14.60
C GLU A 141 15.35 11.57 -13.78
N PRO A 142 16.48 11.81 -13.08
CA PRO A 142 17.05 10.81 -12.20
C PRO A 142 16.08 10.44 -11.07
N LEU A 143 15.74 9.16 -10.94
CA LEU A 143 14.83 8.68 -9.89
C LEU A 143 15.28 9.06 -8.47
N ALA A 144 16.59 9.24 -8.25
CA ALA A 144 17.14 9.72 -6.98
C ALA A 144 16.61 11.11 -6.57
N ALA A 145 16.25 11.98 -7.52
CA ALA A 145 15.68 13.30 -7.22
C ALA A 145 14.39 13.17 -6.41
N ALA A 146 13.54 12.19 -6.75
CA ALA A 146 12.28 11.90 -6.06
C ALA A 146 12.40 11.58 -4.56
N PHE A 147 13.61 11.26 -4.09
CA PHE A 147 13.91 10.86 -2.73
C PHE A 147 14.90 11.79 -2.02
N ASP A 148 15.29 12.92 -2.64
CA ASP A 148 16.07 13.92 -1.94
C ASP A 148 15.27 14.47 -0.75
N ARG A 149 15.93 14.64 0.40
CA ARG A 149 15.30 15.07 1.66
C ARG A 149 14.68 16.47 1.56
N ASN A 150 15.09 17.25 0.56
CA ASN A 150 14.59 18.59 0.27
C ASN A 150 13.54 18.64 -0.86
N PHE A 151 13.14 17.51 -1.47
CA PHE A 151 12.34 17.48 -2.72
C PHE A 151 10.88 17.97 -2.60
N GLY A 152 10.46 18.45 -1.42
CA GLY A 152 9.11 18.94 -1.16
C GLY A 152 8.72 20.26 -1.86
N ALA A 153 9.68 20.96 -2.49
CA ALA A 153 9.48 22.32 -2.98
C ALA A 153 9.10 22.48 -4.47
N GLY A 154 9.30 21.47 -5.33
CA GLY A 154 9.14 21.69 -6.79
C GLY A 154 8.85 20.48 -7.71
N GLY A 155 9.03 19.24 -7.27
CA GLY A 155 8.96 18.07 -8.16
C GLY A 155 7.75 17.13 -8.00
N TRP A 156 6.90 17.33 -6.99
CA TRP A 156 5.80 16.39 -6.70
C TRP A 156 4.53 16.70 -7.51
N GLN A 157 4.42 16.08 -8.69
CA GLN A 157 3.17 16.09 -9.45
C GLN A 157 2.20 15.06 -8.87
N LYS A 158 1.05 15.53 -8.37
CA LYS A 158 -0.12 14.66 -8.16
C LYS A 158 -0.47 14.00 -9.51
N PRO A 159 -0.76 12.69 -9.57
CA PRO A 159 -1.31 12.09 -10.77
C PRO A 159 -2.60 12.82 -11.13
N GLU A 160 -2.81 13.12 -12.41
CA GLU A 160 -3.82 14.07 -12.87
C GLU A 160 -5.25 13.72 -12.44
N SER A 161 -5.54 12.41 -12.29
CA SER A 161 -6.79 11.87 -11.75
C SER A 161 -7.06 12.15 -10.27
N ALA A 162 -6.10 12.72 -9.52
CA ALA A 162 -6.31 13.17 -8.15
C ALA A 162 -7.04 14.53 -8.07
N ARG A 163 -7.31 15.18 -9.21
CA ARG A 163 -8.15 16.38 -9.30
C ARG A 163 -9.66 16.07 -9.27
N GLU A 164 -10.05 14.82 -9.54
CA GLU A 164 -11.46 14.39 -9.66
C GLU A 164 -12.04 13.80 -8.35
N MET A 165 -11.35 13.94 -7.21
CA MET A 165 -11.75 13.33 -5.93
C MET A 165 -11.84 14.33 -4.75
N THR A 166 -12.03 15.62 -5.03
CA THR A 166 -12.22 16.67 -4.00
C THR A 166 -13.62 17.29 -3.94
N HIS A 167 -14.57 16.83 -4.77
CA HIS A 167 -15.99 17.21 -4.66
C HIS A 167 -16.90 15.99 -4.84
N ALA A 168 -17.31 15.42 -3.71
CA ALA A 168 -18.45 14.52 -3.56
C ALA A 168 -18.81 14.53 -2.06
N ASP A 169 -19.47 15.62 -1.65
CA ASP A 169 -20.38 15.62 -0.49
C ASP A 169 -21.70 14.94 -0.91
#